data_AF-A0A7T3V4E2-F1
#
_entry.id   AF-A0A7T3V4E2-F1
#
_cell.length_a   1.000
_cell.length_b   1.000
_cell.length_c   1.000
_cell.angle_alpha   90.00
_cell.angle_beta   90.00
_cell.angle_gamma   90.00
#
_symmetry.space_group_name_H-M   'P 1'
#
loop_
_entity.id
_entity.type
_entity.pdbx_description
1 polymer ?
#
loop_
_entity_poly.entity_id
_entity_poly.type
_entity_poly.pdbx_seq_one_letter_code
_entity_poly.pdbx_strand_id
1 'polypeptide(L)'
;MKVKSLGFKIFLAAAMVLFGICSLPCFGNFAVSVAEKYLGRTLRDAPRWMEVVMHCSFIGIFAVLITAFLSFVSLGKKIAGYIKNEYGLFHKELKMSRAIFVSAVVFVFYLLCFSRIILADFFYHDDIWRAAEGSRSWIGLGRYVSEFLSILIHNNIEIQDIAPLPQIISVFIMSFTTVLLTYILNGKKIDFIPALALTPVFISPFFAQNFSYRYDCVYMVIAVLLPVIPFLFRDNIPAFVFSSIVFLILDCMSYQAGTSVYIILAIFFVASKILSDEVSEDLSATPKKKKKLAVFLAASVVSFASALVLYKILFVNSKSFDPNFYADAQISVTSIIPNVADYIELCAKDFGGFFTKFSFAVVSVLAIILCVKNSKCNKLFASVVAVAAYILGLVLSFGSYLVFKQPLYEPRAFMGFNCFVAVVCFVLVKQVLFFEKKSRLIKCIFVPVLLYGCMVFLFTLGNCMSVQKKYQSFRMSVLMSDLDDFIVSDKDFDLTFSGTIGMCNGNEIAVKNYPVIRKLVTVLPSANSIWNDDLMKFHNIEIEENSSAVKPEWPLLRSTVYHDIYAQGNHFHVVLKEEF
;
A
#
# COMPACT_ATOMS: atom_id res chain seq x y z
N MET A 1 24.53 37.17 -8.65
CA MET A 1 24.28 35.72 -8.93
C MET A 1 25.37 34.78 -8.39
N LYS A 2 26.68 35.08 -8.51
CA LYS A 2 27.77 34.20 -8.01
C LYS A 2 27.80 34.00 -6.48
N VAL A 3 27.48 35.02 -5.68
CA VAL A 3 27.49 34.94 -4.19
C VAL A 3 26.39 34.00 -3.65
N LYS A 4 25.17 34.06 -4.21
CA LYS A 4 24.07 33.13 -3.88
C LYS A 4 24.41 31.66 -4.20
N SER A 5 25.23 31.42 -5.22
CA SER A 5 25.72 30.08 -5.60
C SER A 5 26.77 29.55 -4.61
N LEU A 6 27.60 30.41 -4.02
CA LEU A 6 28.62 29.98 -3.06
C LEU A 6 27.99 29.60 -1.71
N GLY A 7 27.08 30.43 -1.18
CA GLY A 7 26.37 30.13 0.07
C GLY A 7 25.58 28.82 0.02
N PHE A 8 24.92 28.53 -1.11
CA PHE A 8 24.19 27.27 -1.30
C PHE A 8 25.11 26.03 -1.35
N LYS A 9 26.30 26.15 -1.94
CA LYS A 9 27.31 25.08 -1.93
C LYS A 9 27.85 24.81 -0.53
N ILE A 10 28.14 25.88 0.23
CA ILE A 10 28.60 25.77 1.62
C ILE A 10 27.52 25.09 2.48
N PHE A 11 26.26 25.47 2.31
CA PHE A 11 25.13 24.83 3.00
C PHE A 11 25.05 23.33 2.70
N LEU A 12 25.10 22.92 1.43
CA LEU A 12 25.05 21.51 1.05
C LEU A 12 26.27 20.72 1.58
N ALA A 13 27.47 21.32 1.56
CA ALA A 13 28.66 20.69 2.13
C ALA A 13 28.53 20.51 3.66
N ALA A 14 28.04 21.53 4.36
CA ALA A 14 27.80 21.45 5.80
C ALA A 14 26.72 20.39 6.13
N ALA A 15 25.64 20.33 5.35
CA ALA A 15 24.61 19.30 5.49
C ALA A 15 25.16 17.89 5.24
N MET A 16 26.00 17.71 4.21
CA MET A 16 26.66 16.42 3.92
C MET A 16 27.56 15.97 5.08
N VAL A 17 28.35 16.90 5.65
CA VAL A 17 29.20 16.60 6.81
C VAL A 17 28.35 16.24 8.03
N LEU A 18 27.30 17.01 8.31
CA LEU A 18 26.39 16.75 9.43
C LEU A 18 25.76 15.37 9.32
N PHE A 19 25.13 15.04 8.18
CA PHE A 19 24.52 13.73 8.00
C PHE A 19 25.57 12.61 7.94
N GLY A 20 26.76 12.86 7.39
CA GLY A 20 27.88 11.92 7.42
C GLY A 20 28.29 11.57 8.85
N ILE A 21 28.40 12.56 9.74
CA ILE A 21 28.66 12.33 11.17
C ILE A 21 27.52 11.53 11.82
N CYS A 22 26.26 11.91 11.54
CA CYS A 22 25.09 11.20 12.07
C CYS A 22 24.97 9.75 11.58
N SER A 23 25.59 9.40 10.45
CA SER A 23 25.62 8.03 9.92
C SER A 23 26.61 7.10 10.63
N LEU A 24 27.50 7.65 11.48
CA LEU A 24 28.46 6.86 12.22
C LEU A 24 27.80 6.20 13.44
N PRO A 25 27.96 4.88 13.66
CA PRO A 25 27.39 4.19 14.82
C PRO A 25 27.78 4.83 16.17
N CYS A 26 29.01 5.32 16.29
CA CYS A 26 29.49 6.00 17.50
C CYS A 26 28.74 7.31 17.79
N PHE A 27 28.31 8.03 16.77
CA PHE A 27 27.51 9.26 16.96
C PHE A 27 26.09 8.94 17.41
N GLY A 28 25.49 7.88 16.89
CA GLY A 28 24.17 7.43 17.36
C GLY A 28 24.19 7.11 18.86
N ASN A 29 25.21 6.38 19.34
CA ASN A 29 25.41 6.12 20.77
C ASN A 29 25.58 7.41 21.59
N PHE A 30 26.34 8.37 21.07
CA PHE A 30 26.49 9.68 21.72
C PHE A 30 25.16 10.43 21.79
N ALA A 31 24.40 10.48 20.70
CA ALA A 31 23.11 11.16 20.63
C ALA A 31 22.09 10.56 21.61
N VAL A 32 22.02 9.22 21.68
CA VAL A 32 21.18 8.49 22.65
C VAL A 32 21.60 8.85 24.08
N SER A 33 22.89 8.78 24.40
CA SER A 33 23.41 9.11 25.74
C SER A 33 23.10 10.56 26.16
N VAL A 34 23.22 11.51 25.24
CA VAL A 34 22.86 12.92 25.48
C VAL A 34 21.35 13.05 25.74
N ALA A 35 20.52 12.36 24.95
CA ALA A 35 19.07 12.40 25.11
C ALA A 35 18.62 11.79 26.46
N GLU A 36 19.18 10.64 26.86
CA GLU A 36 18.91 10.02 28.15
C GLU A 36 19.30 10.93 29.32
N LYS A 37 20.47 11.58 29.22
CA LYS A 37 20.94 12.54 30.22
C LYS A 37 20.00 13.75 30.35
N TYR A 38 19.47 14.25 29.22
CA TYR A 38 18.54 15.38 29.22
C TYR A 38 17.15 15.01 29.75
N LEU A 39 16.66 13.83 29.38
CA LEU A 39 15.35 13.32 29.79
C LEU A 39 15.32 12.80 31.23
N GLY A 40 16.49 12.58 31.84
CA GLY A 40 16.61 12.03 33.21
C GLY A 40 16.14 10.57 33.32
N ARG A 41 15.99 9.86 32.19
CA ARG A 41 15.56 8.46 32.11
C ARG A 41 16.25 7.77 30.94
N THR A 42 16.38 6.45 31.02
CA THR A 42 16.83 5.63 29.89
C THR A 42 15.78 5.63 28.78
N LEU A 43 16.23 5.67 27.53
CA LEU A 43 15.33 5.56 26.38
C LEU A 43 14.93 4.09 26.22
N ARG A 44 13.62 3.86 26.07
CA ARG A 44 13.10 2.54 25.68
C ARG A 44 13.68 2.20 24.30
N ASP A 45 14.33 1.05 24.18
CA ASP A 45 15.04 0.58 22.98
C ASP A 45 16.12 1.53 22.44
N ALA A 46 17.11 1.89 23.27
CA ALA A 46 18.30 2.66 22.84
C ALA A 46 18.93 2.21 21.48
N PRO A 47 19.08 0.91 21.16
CA PRO A 47 19.59 0.47 19.86
C PRO A 47 18.72 0.91 18.68
N ARG A 48 17.40 0.94 18.86
CA ARG A 48 16.44 1.38 17.84
C ARG A 48 16.59 2.88 17.56
N TRP A 49 16.77 3.70 18.60
CA TRP A 49 17.03 5.13 18.44
C TRP A 49 18.35 5.43 17.73
N MET A 50 19.38 4.60 17.96
CA MET A 50 20.61 4.66 17.18
C MET A 50 20.35 4.39 15.69
N GLU A 51 19.56 3.36 15.37
CA GLU A 51 19.16 3.06 13.98
C GLU A 51 18.35 4.20 13.36
N VAL A 52 17.42 4.82 14.11
CA VAL A 52 16.66 6.00 13.66
C VAL A 52 17.63 7.09 13.19
N VAL A 53 18.56 7.51 14.06
CA VAL A 53 19.51 8.59 13.76
C VAL A 53 20.35 8.24 12.52
N MET A 54 20.87 7.01 12.47
CA MET A 54 21.71 6.54 11.39
C MET A 54 20.97 6.50 10.05
N HIS A 55 19.78 5.90 9.99
CA HIS A 55 19.07 5.78 8.73
C HIS A 55 18.39 7.08 8.29
N CYS A 56 17.93 7.92 9.22
CA CYS A 56 17.53 9.29 8.93
C CYS A 56 18.68 10.09 8.29
N SER A 57 19.92 9.84 8.73
CA SER A 57 21.08 10.48 8.12
C SER A 57 21.33 10.00 6.68
N PHE A 58 21.09 8.73 6.35
CA PHE A 58 21.16 8.25 4.97
C PHE A 58 20.10 8.89 4.06
N ILE A 59 18.89 9.16 4.57
CA ILE A 59 17.90 9.96 3.86
C ILE A 59 18.44 11.37 3.59
N GLY A 60 19.03 12.00 4.62
CA GLY A 60 19.64 13.32 4.50
C GLY A 60 20.76 13.36 3.46
N ILE A 61 21.67 12.38 3.50
CA ILE A 61 22.74 12.21 2.51
C ILE A 61 22.14 12.04 1.11
N PHE A 62 21.15 11.17 0.95
CA PHE A 62 20.50 10.92 -0.33
C PHE A 62 19.84 12.19 -0.89
N ALA A 63 19.15 12.96 -0.05
CA ALA A 63 18.54 14.24 -0.42
C ALA A 63 19.60 15.29 -0.82
N VAL A 64 20.71 15.38 -0.09
CA VAL A 64 21.84 16.26 -0.43
C VAL A 64 22.46 15.88 -1.76
N LEU A 65 22.69 14.58 -2.00
CA LEU A 65 23.26 14.07 -3.26
C LEU A 65 22.33 14.37 -4.45
N ILE A 66 21.03 14.12 -4.32
CA ILE A 66 20.03 14.48 -5.33
C ILE A 66 20.06 15.97 -5.61
N THR A 67 20.05 16.80 -4.56
CA THR A 67 20.03 18.26 -4.69
C THR A 67 21.30 18.77 -5.37
N ALA A 68 22.47 18.24 -4.98
CA ALA A 68 23.75 18.57 -5.59
C ALA A 68 23.80 18.15 -7.07
N PHE A 69 23.31 16.95 -7.40
CA PHE A 69 23.22 16.48 -8.77
C PHE A 69 22.36 17.41 -9.64
N LEU A 70 21.13 17.70 -9.20
CA LEU A 70 20.19 18.58 -9.92
C LEU A 70 20.69 20.02 -10.04
N SER A 71 21.47 20.49 -9.07
CA SER A 71 21.90 21.90 -9.00
C SER A 71 23.24 22.18 -9.67
N PHE A 72 24.16 21.21 -9.73
CA PHE A 72 25.54 21.47 -10.16
C PHE A 72 25.99 20.62 -11.34
N VAL A 73 25.48 19.41 -11.52
CA VAL A 73 25.86 18.54 -12.64
C VAL A 73 25.11 18.97 -13.90
N SER A 74 25.82 19.07 -15.04
CA SER A 74 25.22 19.51 -16.32
C SER A 74 23.99 18.69 -16.72
N LEU A 75 24.07 17.36 -16.60
CA LEU A 75 22.94 16.46 -16.83
C LEU A 75 21.80 16.71 -15.83
N GLY A 76 22.11 16.84 -14.54
CA GLY A 76 21.13 17.08 -13.49
C GLY A 76 20.38 18.41 -13.68
N LYS A 77 21.07 19.48 -14.11
CA LYS A 77 20.42 20.76 -14.44
C LYS A 77 19.43 20.64 -15.61
N LYS A 78 19.79 19.88 -16.65
CA LYS A 78 18.88 19.60 -17.78
C LYS A 78 17.63 18.83 -17.32
N ILE A 79 17.83 17.81 -16.48
CA ILE A 79 16.75 17.03 -15.86
C ILE A 79 15.85 17.95 -15.01
N ALA A 80 16.43 18.77 -14.13
CA ALA A 80 15.69 19.70 -13.28
C ALA A 80 14.85 20.70 -14.10
N GLY A 81 15.43 21.25 -15.18
CA GLY A 81 14.72 22.13 -16.11
C GLY A 81 13.53 21.44 -16.79
N TYR A 82 13.71 20.19 -17.24
CA TYR A 82 12.65 19.40 -17.84
C TYR A 82 11.54 19.07 -16.83
N ILE A 83 11.90 18.60 -15.63
CA ILE A 83 10.96 18.31 -14.54
C ILE A 83 10.13 19.54 -14.18
N LYS A 84 10.79 20.70 -14.04
CA LYS A 84 10.10 21.97 -13.73
C LYS A 84 9.10 22.35 -14.83
N ASN A 85 9.45 22.13 -16.10
CA ASN A 85 8.55 22.42 -17.22
C ASN A 85 7.34 21.49 -17.24
N GLU A 86 7.54 20.18 -17.11
CA GLU A 86 6.45 19.19 -17.08
C GLU A 86 5.52 19.40 -15.88
N TYR A 87 6.08 19.71 -14.70
CA TYR A 87 5.28 20.11 -13.55
C TYR A 87 4.46 21.38 -13.83
N GLY A 88 5.05 22.39 -14.49
CA GLY A 88 4.33 23.61 -14.90
C GLY A 88 3.16 23.33 -15.83
N LEU A 89 3.30 22.38 -16.75
CA LEU A 89 2.21 21.94 -17.65
C LEU A 89 1.10 21.23 -16.89
N PHE A 90 1.45 20.31 -15.99
CA PHE A 90 0.48 19.62 -15.14
C PHE A 90 -0.27 20.61 -14.24
N HIS A 91 0.45 21.51 -13.57
CA HIS A 91 -0.14 22.55 -12.71
C HIS A 91 -1.10 23.46 -13.47
N LYS A 92 -0.76 23.80 -14.72
CA LYS A 92 -1.65 24.60 -15.59
C LYS A 92 -2.95 23.85 -15.89
N GLU A 93 -2.89 22.56 -16.23
CA GLU A 93 -4.08 21.74 -16.47
C GLU A 93 -4.90 21.58 -15.17
N LEU A 94 -4.24 21.33 -14.03
CA LEU A 94 -4.89 21.15 -12.72
C LEU A 94 -5.69 22.39 -12.28
N LYS A 95 -5.25 23.59 -12.68
CA LYS A 95 -5.95 24.86 -12.40
C LYS A 95 -7.17 25.11 -13.29
N MET A 96 -7.40 24.32 -14.33
CA MET A 96 -8.60 24.48 -15.16
C MET A 96 -9.84 24.10 -14.36
N SER A 97 -10.94 24.85 -14.51
CA SER A 97 -12.18 24.60 -13.77
C SER A 97 -12.69 23.17 -13.91
N ARG A 98 -12.55 22.57 -15.11
CA ARG A 98 -12.84 21.16 -15.36
C ARG A 98 -12.00 20.23 -14.48
N ALA A 99 -10.69 20.45 -14.40
CA ALA A 99 -9.79 19.60 -13.62
C ALA A 99 -10.06 19.72 -12.13
N ILE A 100 -10.35 20.93 -11.63
CA ILE A 100 -10.76 21.18 -10.24
C ILE A 100 -12.07 20.43 -9.93
N PHE A 101 -13.06 20.53 -10.82
CA PHE A 101 -14.32 19.80 -10.69
C PHE A 101 -14.09 18.29 -10.64
N VAL A 102 -13.30 17.74 -11.57
CA VAL A 102 -12.96 16.30 -11.59
C VAL A 102 -12.27 15.90 -10.28
N SER A 103 -11.31 16.68 -9.79
CA SER A 103 -10.59 16.41 -8.54
C SER A 103 -11.53 16.38 -7.34
N ALA A 104 -12.46 17.34 -7.25
CA ALA A 104 -13.46 17.40 -6.19
C ALA A 104 -14.43 16.21 -6.25
N VAL A 105 -14.91 15.85 -7.45
CA VAL A 105 -15.86 14.74 -7.61
C VAL A 105 -15.19 13.39 -7.28
N VAL A 106 -13.94 13.17 -7.73
CA VAL A 106 -13.19 11.95 -7.38
C VAL A 106 -12.93 11.88 -5.87
N PHE A 107 -12.62 13.02 -5.24
CA PHE A 107 -12.47 13.09 -3.78
C PHE A 107 -13.76 12.69 -3.06
N VAL A 108 -14.90 13.30 -3.42
CA VAL A 108 -16.21 12.97 -2.82
C VAL A 108 -16.60 11.52 -3.10
N PHE A 109 -16.31 11.01 -4.29
CA PHE A 109 -16.57 9.62 -4.66
C PHE A 109 -15.79 8.63 -3.79
N TYR A 110 -14.50 8.86 -3.56
CA TYR A 110 -13.72 8.02 -2.66
C TYR A 110 -14.20 8.14 -1.21
N LEU A 111 -14.47 9.35 -0.73
CA LEU A 111 -15.01 9.56 0.62
C LEU A 111 -16.32 8.78 0.80
N LEU A 112 -17.19 8.80 -0.21
CA LEU A 112 -18.42 8.02 -0.21
C LEU A 112 -18.13 6.51 -0.17
N CYS A 113 -17.28 6.00 -1.07
CA CYS A 113 -16.92 4.58 -1.14
C CYS A 113 -16.38 4.03 0.19
N PHE A 114 -15.54 4.81 0.87
CA PHE A 114 -14.90 4.42 2.12
C PHE A 114 -15.65 4.84 3.38
N SER A 115 -16.76 5.56 3.25
CA SER A 115 -17.52 6.13 4.37
C SER A 115 -17.87 5.11 5.46
N ARG A 116 -18.27 3.89 5.07
CA ARG A 116 -18.62 2.84 6.04
C ARG A 116 -17.41 2.25 6.76
N ILE A 117 -16.24 2.21 6.15
CA ILE A 117 -15.01 1.77 6.82
C ILE A 117 -14.57 2.85 7.82
N ILE A 118 -14.65 4.13 7.44
CA ILE A 118 -14.38 5.25 8.35
C ILE A 118 -15.32 5.21 9.56
N LEU A 119 -16.63 5.06 9.32
CA LEU A 119 -17.65 5.02 10.37
C LEU A 119 -17.62 3.74 11.22
N ALA A 120 -16.95 2.68 10.76
CA ALA A 120 -16.80 1.47 11.54
C ALA A 120 -15.95 1.69 12.80
N ASP A 121 -15.06 2.70 12.78
CA ASP A 121 -14.19 3.07 13.89
C ASP A 121 -13.46 1.84 14.47
N PHE A 122 -12.92 1.01 13.58
CA PHE A 122 -12.38 -0.31 13.90
C PHE A 122 -10.85 -0.25 13.99
N PHE A 123 -10.26 -0.79 15.06
CA PHE A 123 -8.80 -0.93 15.17
C PHE A 123 -8.34 -2.18 14.43
N TYR A 124 -7.49 -2.00 13.42
CA TYR A 124 -7.02 -3.07 12.56
C TYR A 124 -5.61 -3.55 12.97
N HIS A 125 -5.48 -4.80 13.43
CA HIS A 125 -4.19 -5.41 13.83
C HIS A 125 -3.30 -4.51 14.71
N ASP A 126 -2.19 -4.01 14.17
CA ASP A 126 -1.21 -3.19 14.87
C ASP A 126 -1.72 -1.81 15.28
N ASP A 127 -2.90 -1.39 14.78
CA ASP A 127 -3.57 -0.20 15.29
C ASP A 127 -3.86 -0.31 16.80
N ILE A 128 -4.11 -1.52 17.34
CA ILE A 128 -4.40 -1.74 18.77
C ILE A 128 -3.16 -1.41 19.62
N TRP A 129 -2.02 -2.00 19.25
CA TRP A 129 -0.75 -1.77 19.92
C TRP A 129 -0.33 -0.30 19.86
N ARG A 130 -0.51 0.34 18.69
CA ARG A 130 -0.18 1.76 18.51
C ARG A 130 -1.07 2.67 19.32
N ALA A 131 -2.35 2.32 19.46
CA ALA A 131 -3.28 3.07 20.31
C ALA A 131 -2.93 2.92 21.80
N ALA A 132 -2.40 1.76 22.22
CA ALA A 132 -1.99 1.51 23.60
C ALA A 132 -0.64 2.18 23.97
N GLU A 133 0.39 2.04 23.11
CA GLU A 133 1.77 2.42 23.46
C GLU A 133 2.32 3.63 22.69
N GLY A 134 1.62 4.12 21.68
CA GLY A 134 2.09 5.20 20.81
C GLY A 134 3.33 4.86 19.97
N SER A 135 3.53 3.57 19.69
CA SER A 135 4.74 3.03 19.05
C SER A 135 4.82 3.30 17.53
N ARG A 136 6.03 3.61 17.04
CA ARG A 136 6.34 3.86 15.62
C ARG A 136 7.30 2.80 15.07
N SER A 137 6.79 1.62 14.73
CA SER A 137 7.63 0.43 14.42
C SER A 137 7.85 0.19 12.94
N TRP A 138 8.02 1.27 12.17
CA TRP A 138 8.23 1.17 10.72
C TRP A 138 9.70 1.00 10.33
N ILE A 139 10.64 1.40 11.20
CA ILE A 139 12.09 1.30 10.94
C ILE A 139 12.56 -0.13 10.76
N GLY A 140 12.12 -1.07 11.61
CA GLY A 140 12.47 -2.49 11.47
C GLY A 140 12.03 -3.08 10.12
N LEU A 141 11.09 -2.43 9.44
CA LEU A 141 10.57 -2.83 8.12
C LEU A 141 11.26 -2.08 6.97
N GLY A 142 12.28 -1.28 7.25
CA GLY A 142 12.93 -0.39 6.29
C GLY A 142 11.99 0.70 5.74
N ARG A 143 10.92 1.06 6.49
CA ARG A 143 9.87 2.02 6.08
C ARG A 143 10.09 3.40 6.69
N TYR A 144 11.24 4.00 6.41
CA TYR A 144 11.64 5.27 7.02
C TYR A 144 10.81 6.50 6.58
N VAL A 145 10.21 6.48 5.38
CA VAL A 145 9.31 7.56 4.94
C VAL A 145 8.05 7.53 5.81
N SER A 146 7.48 6.36 6.06
CA SER A 146 6.33 6.18 6.96
C SER A 146 6.65 6.64 8.38
N GLU A 147 7.82 6.23 8.89
CA GLU A 147 8.31 6.63 10.20
C GLU A 147 8.37 8.15 10.37
N PHE A 148 8.97 8.86 9.41
CA PHE A 148 9.13 10.31 9.49
C PHE A 148 7.82 11.07 9.27
N LEU A 149 7.05 10.67 8.25
CA LEU A 149 5.76 11.30 7.98
C LEU A 149 4.80 11.10 9.15
N SER A 150 4.91 10.01 9.90
CA SER A 150 4.08 9.80 11.10
C SER A 150 4.26 10.87 12.17
N ILE A 151 5.48 11.39 12.36
CA ILE A 151 5.72 12.49 13.30
C ILE A 151 5.00 13.75 12.84
N LEU A 152 5.05 14.05 11.53
CA LEU A 152 4.43 15.23 10.96
C LEU A 152 2.89 15.16 10.99
N ILE A 153 2.33 13.99 10.70
CA ILE A 153 0.87 13.80 10.64
C ILE A 153 0.27 13.78 12.04
N HIS A 154 0.90 13.08 12.99
CA HIS A 154 0.42 13.00 14.38
C HIS A 154 0.88 14.18 15.24
N ASN A 155 1.80 15.00 14.72
CA ASN A 155 2.42 16.12 15.42
C ASN A 155 3.09 15.72 16.76
N ASN A 156 3.61 14.49 16.83
CA ASN A 156 4.24 13.94 18.03
C ASN A 156 5.19 12.77 17.68
N ILE A 157 6.16 12.52 18.56
CA ILE A 157 7.08 11.38 18.50
C ILE A 157 6.40 10.10 19.03
N GLU A 158 5.58 10.20 20.05
CA GLU A 158 4.68 9.11 20.45
C GLU A 158 3.34 9.36 19.77
N ILE A 159 2.92 8.45 18.88
CA ILE A 159 1.76 8.69 18.02
C ILE A 159 0.47 8.35 18.75
N GLN A 160 -0.54 9.18 18.60
CA GLN A 160 -1.85 8.99 19.19
C GLN A 160 -2.89 8.69 18.11
N ASP A 161 -4.01 8.04 18.49
CA ASP A 161 -5.11 7.85 17.57
C ASP A 161 -5.76 9.19 17.22
N ILE A 162 -5.67 9.57 15.95
CA ILE A 162 -6.26 10.80 15.40
C ILE A 162 -7.28 10.49 14.29
N ALA A 163 -7.73 9.23 14.17
CA ALA A 163 -8.69 8.91 13.13
C ALA A 163 -10.00 9.71 13.32
N PRO A 164 -10.67 10.09 12.22
CA PRO A 164 -10.43 9.65 10.84
C PRO A 164 -9.44 10.53 10.04
N LEU A 165 -8.64 11.39 10.67
CA LEU A 165 -7.77 12.34 9.95
C LEU A 165 -6.81 11.66 8.95
N PRO A 166 -6.08 10.58 9.29
CA PRO A 166 -5.20 9.89 8.34
C PRO A 166 -5.98 9.31 7.15
N GLN A 167 -7.19 8.80 7.38
CA GLN A 167 -8.06 8.30 6.33
C GLN A 167 -8.54 9.43 5.41
N ILE A 168 -8.88 10.60 5.95
CA ILE A 168 -9.25 11.78 5.13
C ILE A 168 -8.06 12.26 4.30
N ILE A 169 -6.86 12.35 4.89
CA ILE A 169 -5.62 12.68 4.17
C ILE A 169 -5.37 11.65 3.05
N SER A 170 -5.58 10.38 3.34
CA SER A 170 -5.47 9.29 2.35
C SER A 170 -6.41 9.52 1.17
N VAL A 171 -7.68 9.88 1.40
CA VAL A 171 -8.64 10.19 0.33
C VAL A 171 -8.17 11.36 -0.55
N PHE A 172 -7.55 12.40 0.03
CA PHE A 172 -6.95 13.49 -0.75
C PHE A 172 -5.83 12.99 -1.67
N ILE A 173 -4.91 12.17 -1.15
CA ILE A 173 -3.79 11.62 -1.93
C ILE A 173 -4.29 10.63 -2.98
N MET A 174 -5.31 9.83 -2.67
CA MET A 174 -5.98 8.93 -3.62
C MET A 174 -6.58 9.70 -4.79
N SER A 175 -7.32 10.78 -4.51
CA SER A 175 -7.90 11.65 -5.54
C SER A 175 -6.81 12.28 -6.41
N PHE A 176 -5.78 12.86 -5.78
CA PHE A 176 -4.63 13.43 -6.50
C PHE A 176 -3.93 12.40 -7.40
N THR A 177 -3.69 11.19 -6.90
CA THR A 177 -3.05 10.11 -7.65
C THR A 177 -3.89 9.71 -8.86
N THR A 178 -5.21 9.63 -8.71
CA THR A 178 -6.15 9.30 -9.79
C THR A 178 -6.17 10.39 -10.86
N VAL A 179 -6.16 11.66 -10.45
CA VAL A 179 -6.08 12.83 -11.35
C VAL A 179 -4.75 12.85 -12.10
N LEU A 180 -3.64 12.58 -11.41
CA LEU A 180 -2.32 12.46 -12.02
C LEU A 180 -2.25 11.31 -13.03
N LEU A 181 -2.77 10.13 -12.68
CA LEU A 181 -2.91 8.99 -13.60
C LEU A 181 -3.73 9.36 -14.83
N THR A 182 -4.84 10.07 -14.63
CA THR A 182 -5.69 10.56 -15.72
C THR A 182 -4.90 11.45 -16.66
N TYR A 183 -4.20 12.45 -16.12
CA TYR A 183 -3.33 13.33 -16.90
C TYR A 183 -2.27 12.55 -17.68
N ILE A 184 -1.59 11.60 -17.03
CA ILE A 184 -0.53 10.79 -17.61
C ILE A 184 -1.07 9.94 -18.77
N LEU A 185 -2.15 9.19 -18.58
CA LEU A 185 -2.64 8.20 -19.53
C LEU A 185 -3.56 8.80 -20.62
N ASN A 186 -4.23 9.91 -20.33
CA ASN A 186 -5.17 10.59 -21.22
C ASN A 186 -4.55 11.74 -22.02
N GLY A 187 -3.24 11.65 -22.31
CA GLY A 187 -2.57 12.61 -23.20
C GLY A 187 -2.49 14.03 -22.61
N LYS A 188 -2.15 14.14 -21.33
CA LYS A 188 -1.98 15.41 -20.60
C LYS A 188 -3.30 16.21 -20.45
N LYS A 189 -4.43 15.51 -20.32
CA LYS A 189 -5.76 16.10 -20.07
C LYS A 189 -6.45 15.44 -18.88
N ILE A 190 -7.12 16.24 -18.06
CA ILE A 190 -7.89 15.76 -16.91
C ILE A 190 -9.38 15.82 -17.26
N ASP A 191 -9.95 14.68 -17.61
CA ASP A 191 -11.36 14.53 -17.99
C ASP A 191 -12.08 13.58 -17.02
N PHE A 192 -13.38 13.83 -16.81
CA PHE A 192 -14.20 13.14 -15.81
C PHE A 192 -14.32 11.62 -16.06
N ILE A 193 -14.75 11.21 -17.26
CA ILE A 193 -15.03 9.79 -17.55
C ILE A 193 -13.74 8.94 -17.48
N PRO A 194 -12.59 9.36 -18.04
CA PRO A 194 -11.34 8.62 -17.85
C PRO A 194 -10.86 8.59 -16.39
N ALA A 195 -11.07 9.66 -15.62
CA ALA A 195 -10.73 9.66 -14.19
C ALA A 195 -11.58 8.67 -13.40
N LEU A 196 -12.89 8.62 -13.67
CA LEU A 196 -13.80 7.66 -13.05
C LEU A 196 -13.39 6.21 -13.36
N ALA A 197 -12.98 5.92 -14.59
CA ALA A 197 -12.51 4.60 -15.00
C ALA A 197 -11.22 4.15 -14.29
N LEU A 198 -10.41 5.10 -13.81
CA LEU A 198 -9.17 4.84 -13.06
C LEU A 198 -9.39 4.68 -11.56
N THR A 199 -10.59 4.94 -11.05
CA THR A 199 -10.89 4.80 -9.61
C THR A 199 -10.70 3.40 -9.00
N PRO A 200 -10.80 2.27 -9.76
CA PRO A 200 -10.49 0.94 -9.21
C PRO A 200 -9.09 0.79 -8.61
N VAL A 201 -8.16 1.70 -8.93
CA VAL A 201 -6.81 1.70 -8.33
C VAL A 201 -6.87 1.76 -6.80
N PHE A 202 -7.94 2.37 -6.25
CA PHE A 202 -8.15 2.44 -4.81
C PHE A 202 -9.46 1.81 -4.32
N ILE A 203 -10.53 1.70 -5.12
CA ILE A 203 -11.79 1.10 -4.62
C ILE A 203 -11.86 -0.42 -4.81
N SER A 204 -10.86 -1.03 -5.45
CA SER A 204 -10.79 -2.49 -5.58
C SER A 204 -10.88 -3.17 -4.20
N PRO A 205 -11.56 -4.33 -4.09
CA PRO A 205 -11.71 -5.05 -2.83
C PRO A 205 -10.40 -5.27 -2.04
N PHE A 206 -9.28 -5.47 -2.75
CA PHE A 206 -7.99 -5.70 -2.10
C PHE A 206 -7.43 -4.47 -1.38
N PHE A 207 -7.67 -3.27 -1.92
CA PHE A 207 -7.19 -2.02 -1.31
C PHE A 207 -7.93 -1.67 0.00
N ALA A 208 -9.07 -2.32 0.26
CA ALA A 208 -9.83 -2.10 1.47
C ALA A 208 -8.99 -2.37 2.74
N GLN A 209 -8.10 -3.37 2.70
CA GLN A 209 -7.20 -3.64 3.82
C GLN A 209 -6.24 -2.47 4.07
N ASN A 210 -5.63 -1.90 3.01
CA ASN A 210 -4.72 -0.75 3.14
C ASN A 210 -5.41 0.45 3.79
N PHE A 211 -6.67 0.70 3.41
CA PHE A 211 -7.43 1.83 3.95
C PHE A 211 -7.94 1.59 5.38
N SER A 212 -8.07 0.33 5.79
CA SER A 212 -8.60 -0.04 7.12
C SER A 212 -7.63 0.22 8.26
N TYR A 213 -6.31 0.21 7.99
CA TYR A 213 -5.30 0.62 8.98
C TYR A 213 -5.40 2.11 9.26
N ARG A 214 -5.81 2.49 10.47
CA ARG A 214 -6.01 3.89 10.87
C ARG A 214 -4.70 4.67 10.87
N TYR A 215 -3.60 4.03 11.24
CA TYR A 215 -2.28 4.67 11.33
C TYR A 215 -1.50 4.60 9.99
N ASP A 216 -1.61 3.50 9.25
CA ASP A 216 -0.76 3.23 8.07
C ASP A 216 -1.33 3.70 6.73
N CYS A 217 -2.66 3.90 6.63
CA CYS A 217 -3.34 4.13 5.36
C CYS A 217 -2.69 5.24 4.50
N VAL A 218 -2.24 6.34 5.12
CA VAL A 218 -1.61 7.46 4.41
C VAL A 218 -0.34 7.02 3.68
N TYR A 219 0.51 6.25 4.34
CA TYR A 219 1.80 5.84 3.78
C TYR A 219 1.62 4.76 2.71
N MET A 220 0.63 3.88 2.89
CA MET A 220 0.27 2.88 1.88
C MET A 220 -0.33 3.53 0.63
N VAL A 221 -1.11 4.60 0.76
CA VAL A 221 -1.60 5.38 -0.39
C VAL A 221 -0.45 6.15 -1.07
N ILE A 222 0.48 6.72 -0.31
CA ILE A 222 1.69 7.36 -0.86
C ILE A 222 2.51 6.36 -1.68
N ALA A 223 2.62 5.11 -1.23
CA ALA A 223 3.27 4.03 -1.98
C ALA A 223 2.58 3.74 -3.34
N VAL A 224 1.28 4.01 -3.49
CA VAL A 224 0.64 3.95 -4.82
C VAL A 224 0.98 5.18 -5.67
N LEU A 225 1.11 6.37 -5.05
CA LEU A 225 1.42 7.62 -5.74
C LEU A 225 2.85 7.65 -6.30
N LEU A 226 3.85 7.25 -5.52
CA LEU A 226 5.27 7.44 -5.86
C LEU A 226 5.65 6.74 -7.19
N PRO A 227 5.25 5.48 -7.44
CA PRO A 227 5.45 4.79 -8.73
C PRO A 227 4.79 5.46 -9.94
N VAL A 228 3.76 6.29 -9.74
CA VAL A 228 3.03 7.00 -10.81
C VAL A 228 3.82 8.21 -11.32
N ILE A 229 4.46 8.95 -10.40
CA ILE A 229 5.11 10.24 -10.71
C ILE A 229 6.15 10.15 -11.85
N PRO A 230 7.04 9.14 -11.93
CA PRO A 230 8.02 9.04 -13.01
C PRO A 230 7.40 9.08 -14.41
N PHE A 231 6.19 8.56 -14.58
CA PHE A 231 5.49 8.55 -15.87
C PHE A 231 5.03 9.94 -16.32
N LEU A 232 5.11 10.97 -15.47
CA LEU A 232 5.02 12.37 -15.90
C LEU A 232 6.17 12.76 -16.84
N PHE A 233 7.35 12.14 -16.65
CA PHE A 233 8.59 12.48 -17.35
C PHE A 233 8.98 11.46 -18.43
N ARG A 234 8.08 10.55 -18.78
CA ARG A 234 8.28 9.44 -19.74
C ARG A 234 8.79 9.86 -21.13
N ASP A 235 8.54 11.10 -21.54
CA ASP A 235 8.97 11.63 -22.85
C ASP A 235 10.47 12.04 -22.85
N ASN A 236 11.12 12.05 -21.68
CA ASN A 236 12.56 12.31 -21.52
C ASN A 236 13.23 11.18 -20.71
N ILE A 237 13.94 10.29 -21.40
CA ILE A 237 14.55 9.09 -20.78
C ILE A 237 15.45 9.42 -19.56
N PRO A 238 16.38 10.40 -19.60
CA PRO A 238 17.18 10.73 -18.42
C PRO A 238 16.34 11.17 -17.21
N ALA A 239 15.34 12.03 -17.43
CA ALA A 239 14.44 12.47 -16.36
C ALA A 239 13.55 11.33 -15.85
N PHE A 240 13.05 10.48 -16.75
CA PHE A 240 12.29 9.28 -16.40
C PHE A 240 13.11 8.31 -15.56
N VAL A 241 14.35 7.99 -15.95
CA VAL A 241 15.24 7.07 -15.22
C VAL A 241 15.57 7.64 -13.84
N PHE A 242 15.98 8.90 -13.79
CA PHE A 242 16.32 9.58 -12.54
C PHE A 242 15.14 9.59 -11.58
N SER A 243 13.97 10.06 -12.04
CA SER A 243 12.77 10.11 -11.22
C SER A 243 12.30 8.70 -10.82
N SER A 244 12.34 7.71 -11.71
CA SER A 244 11.97 6.32 -11.40
C SER A 244 12.79 5.77 -10.24
N ILE A 245 14.12 5.92 -10.27
CA ILE A 245 14.98 5.43 -9.19
C ILE A 245 14.66 6.12 -7.86
N VAL A 246 14.54 7.45 -7.87
CA VAL A 246 14.25 8.22 -6.64
C VAL A 246 12.89 7.83 -6.07
N PHE A 247 11.83 7.83 -6.88
CA PHE A 247 10.48 7.57 -6.38
C PHE A 247 10.24 6.11 -6.01
N LEU A 248 10.89 5.14 -6.66
CA LEU A 248 10.81 3.73 -6.26
C LEU A 248 11.56 3.43 -4.96
N ILE A 249 12.66 4.13 -4.67
CA ILE A 249 13.32 4.05 -3.36
C ILE A 249 12.38 4.61 -2.28
N LEU A 250 11.79 5.78 -2.51
CA LEU A 250 10.83 6.38 -1.58
C LEU A 250 9.59 5.49 -1.38
N ASP A 251 9.15 4.80 -2.42
CA ASP A 251 8.06 3.83 -2.37
C ASP A 251 8.42 2.65 -1.45
N CYS A 252 9.60 2.06 -1.63
CA CYS A 252 10.08 0.98 -0.76
C CYS A 252 10.20 1.43 0.71
N MET A 253 10.59 2.69 0.93
CA MET A 253 10.67 3.30 2.26
C MET A 253 9.31 3.73 2.82
N SER A 254 8.23 3.65 2.04
CA SER A 254 6.86 3.88 2.48
C SER A 254 6.16 2.53 2.69
N TYR A 255 5.94 1.79 1.60
CA TYR A 255 5.39 0.44 1.60
C TYR A 255 5.77 -0.31 0.30
N GLN A 256 6.60 -1.34 0.43
CA GLN A 256 7.28 -2.01 -0.70
C GLN A 256 6.35 -2.62 -1.76
N ALA A 257 5.12 -2.97 -1.41
CA ALA A 257 4.17 -3.53 -2.37
C ALA A 257 3.75 -2.52 -3.46
N GLY A 258 3.88 -1.21 -3.20
CA GLY A 258 3.55 -0.14 -4.14
C GLY A 258 4.33 -0.24 -5.44
N THR A 259 5.57 -0.74 -5.41
CA THR A 259 6.45 -0.93 -6.57
C THR A 259 5.79 -1.66 -7.74
N SER A 260 4.84 -2.57 -7.47
CA SER A 260 4.07 -3.31 -8.49
C SER A 260 3.26 -2.39 -9.42
N VAL A 261 2.82 -1.21 -8.95
CA VAL A 261 2.13 -0.18 -9.75
C VAL A 261 3.01 0.31 -10.91
N TYR A 262 4.32 0.47 -10.67
CA TYR A 262 5.28 0.90 -11.69
C TYR A 262 5.32 -0.09 -12.87
N ILE A 263 5.32 -1.38 -12.55
CA ILE A 263 5.40 -2.47 -13.54
C ILE A 263 4.18 -2.42 -14.46
N ILE A 264 2.98 -2.26 -13.90
CA ILE A 264 1.74 -2.19 -14.68
C ILE A 264 1.73 -0.98 -15.60
N LEU A 265 2.11 0.19 -15.10
CA LEU A 265 2.18 1.40 -15.92
C LEU A 265 3.20 1.25 -17.05
N ALA A 266 4.36 0.63 -16.80
CA ALA A 266 5.36 0.39 -17.83
C ALA A 266 4.85 -0.54 -18.94
N ILE A 267 4.25 -1.67 -18.58
CA ILE A 267 3.69 -2.65 -19.52
C ILE A 267 2.63 -2.00 -20.42
N PHE A 268 1.63 -1.36 -19.81
CA PHE A 268 0.52 -0.79 -20.57
C PHE A 268 0.92 0.47 -21.34
N PHE A 269 1.90 1.25 -20.85
CA PHE A 269 2.43 2.36 -21.62
C PHE A 269 3.12 1.88 -22.89
N VAL A 270 4.00 0.87 -22.78
CA VAL A 270 4.68 0.26 -23.94
C VAL A 270 3.67 -0.35 -24.91
N ALA A 271 2.70 -1.13 -24.41
CA ALA A 271 1.66 -1.73 -25.24
C ALA A 271 0.83 -0.66 -25.98
N SER A 272 0.42 0.41 -25.28
CA SER A 272 -0.35 1.50 -25.89
C SER A 272 0.40 2.18 -27.04
N LYS A 273 1.72 2.39 -26.89
CA LYS A 273 2.59 3.02 -27.90
C LYS A 273 2.77 2.15 -29.13
N ILE A 274 2.89 0.83 -28.95
CA ILE A 274 2.92 -0.13 -30.05
C ILE A 274 1.59 -0.06 -30.82
N LEU A 275 0.46 -0.18 -30.11
CA LEU A 275 -0.87 -0.30 -30.71
C LEU A 275 -1.38 0.98 -31.39
N SER A 276 -0.94 2.17 -30.94
CA SER A 276 -1.38 3.47 -31.47
C SER A 276 -0.62 3.95 -32.72
N ASP A 277 0.27 3.13 -33.27
CA ASP A 277 1.07 3.40 -34.48
C ASP A 277 2.16 4.46 -34.32
N GLU A 278 2.78 4.53 -33.15
CA GLU A 278 4.14 5.09 -33.08
C GLU A 278 5.20 4.08 -33.57
N VAL A 279 4.79 2.82 -33.79
CA VAL A 279 5.63 1.73 -34.29
C VAL A 279 4.80 0.86 -35.24
N SER A 280 4.55 1.32 -36.46
CA SER A 280 3.94 0.49 -37.50
C SER A 280 4.83 -0.71 -37.83
N GLU A 281 4.20 -1.74 -38.35
CA GLU A 281 4.81 -3.01 -38.77
C GLU A 281 5.34 -2.96 -40.20
N ASP A 282 5.13 -1.85 -40.92
CA ASP A 282 5.88 -1.63 -42.16
C ASP A 282 7.37 -1.76 -41.85
N LEU A 283 8.09 -2.52 -42.67
CA LEU A 283 9.55 -2.54 -42.67
C LEU A 283 10.16 -1.13 -42.89
N SER A 284 9.34 -0.14 -43.22
CA SER A 284 9.67 1.29 -43.33
C SER A 284 9.46 2.10 -42.04
N ALA A 285 8.90 1.54 -40.96
CA ALA A 285 8.86 2.19 -39.65
C ALA A 285 10.30 2.48 -39.21
N THR A 286 10.67 3.75 -39.29
CA THR A 286 12.06 4.21 -39.23
C THR A 286 12.75 3.54 -38.03
N PRO A 287 13.90 2.84 -38.20
CA PRO A 287 14.60 2.08 -37.15
C PRO A 287 14.75 2.83 -35.81
N LYS A 288 14.77 4.16 -35.89
CA LYS A 288 14.77 5.12 -34.78
C LYS A 288 13.58 4.97 -33.81
N LYS A 289 12.36 4.66 -34.26
CA LYS A 289 11.17 4.56 -33.39
C LYS A 289 11.15 3.26 -32.56
N LYS A 290 11.43 2.12 -33.20
CA LYS A 290 11.62 0.82 -32.51
C LYS A 290 12.71 0.91 -31.45
N LYS A 291 13.84 1.56 -31.79
CA LYS A 291 14.93 1.83 -30.86
C LYS A 291 14.49 2.66 -29.65
N LYS A 292 13.68 3.72 -29.82
CA LYS A 292 13.19 4.55 -28.71
C LYS A 292 12.32 3.75 -27.73
N LEU A 293 11.42 2.90 -28.23
CA LEU A 293 10.57 2.09 -27.38
C LEU A 293 11.37 1.04 -26.60
N ALA A 294 12.30 0.36 -27.27
CA ALA A 294 13.20 -0.60 -26.61
C ALA A 294 14.05 0.07 -25.53
N VAL A 295 14.56 1.30 -25.80
CA VAL A 295 15.27 2.11 -24.80
C VAL A 295 14.37 2.47 -23.62
N PHE A 296 13.10 2.82 -23.85
CA PHE A 296 12.16 3.09 -22.76
C PHE A 296 11.91 1.86 -21.89
N LEU A 297 11.63 0.70 -22.51
CA LEU A 297 11.43 -0.55 -21.78
C LEU A 297 12.68 -0.94 -20.96
N ALA A 298 13.85 -0.88 -21.59
CA ALA A 298 15.11 -1.14 -20.91
C ALA A 298 15.35 -0.15 -19.76
N ALA A 299 15.05 1.13 -19.98
CA ALA A 299 15.12 2.16 -18.93
C ALA A 299 14.19 1.83 -17.76
N SER A 300 12.94 1.40 -18.01
CA SER A 300 12.02 1.01 -16.95
C SER A 300 12.53 -0.18 -16.14
N VAL A 301 13.01 -1.24 -16.80
CA VAL A 301 13.54 -2.44 -16.13
C VAL A 301 14.79 -2.12 -15.32
N VAL A 302 15.74 -1.38 -15.91
CA VAL A 302 16.99 -0.99 -15.24
C VAL A 302 16.71 -0.06 -14.06
N SER A 303 15.79 0.91 -14.21
CA SER A 303 15.39 1.78 -13.10
C SER A 303 14.78 1.00 -11.95
N PHE A 304 13.88 0.06 -12.24
CA PHE A 304 13.25 -0.80 -11.23
C PHE A 304 14.28 -1.64 -10.47
N ALA A 305 15.13 -2.37 -11.20
CA ALA A 305 16.17 -3.20 -10.59
C ALA A 305 17.18 -2.35 -9.79
N SER A 306 17.60 -1.21 -10.32
CA SER A 306 18.54 -0.31 -9.63
C SER A 306 17.94 0.23 -8.35
N ALA A 307 16.67 0.63 -8.35
CA ALA A 307 15.98 1.13 -7.16
C ALA A 307 15.91 0.07 -6.05
N LEU A 308 15.53 -1.17 -6.38
CA LEU A 308 15.45 -2.27 -5.40
C LEU A 308 16.83 -2.63 -4.83
N VAL A 309 17.86 -2.67 -5.68
CA VAL A 309 19.24 -2.96 -5.24
C VAL A 309 19.75 -1.85 -4.33
N LEU A 310 19.57 -0.59 -4.72
CA LEU A 310 19.96 0.56 -3.89
C LEU A 310 19.19 0.59 -2.56
N TYR A 311 17.89 0.32 -2.60
CA TYR A 311 17.08 0.22 -1.39
C TYR A 311 17.60 -0.86 -0.45
N LYS A 312 17.85 -2.07 -0.97
CA LYS A 312 18.38 -3.19 -0.18
C LYS A 312 19.74 -2.89 0.43
N ILE A 313 20.65 -2.25 -0.30
CA ILE A 313 22.00 -1.94 0.20
C ILE A 313 21.98 -0.82 1.25
N LEU A 314 21.15 0.20 1.07
CA LEU A 314 21.21 1.42 1.88
C LEU A 314 20.25 1.41 3.09
N PHE A 315 19.14 0.66 3.00
CA PHE A 315 18.00 0.81 3.90
C PHE A 315 17.47 -0.50 4.48
N VAL A 316 17.99 -1.67 4.06
CA VAL A 316 17.59 -2.96 4.65
C VAL A 316 18.72 -3.48 5.52
N ASN A 317 18.53 -3.48 6.83
CA ASN A 317 19.45 -4.09 7.79
C ASN A 317 18.93 -5.47 8.20
N SER A 318 19.73 -6.53 7.97
CA SER A 318 19.32 -7.92 8.20
C SER A 318 19.23 -8.30 9.68
N LYS A 319 19.70 -7.46 10.61
CA LYS A 319 19.75 -7.78 12.05
C LYS A 319 18.50 -7.37 12.82
N SER A 320 17.73 -6.42 12.29
CA SER A 320 16.51 -5.86 12.90
C SER A 320 15.22 -6.44 12.28
N PHE A 321 15.38 -7.33 11.28
CA PHE A 321 14.30 -7.99 10.55
C PHE A 321 13.97 -9.30 11.25
N ASP A 322 12.84 -9.37 11.97
CA ASP A 322 12.34 -10.65 12.50
C ASP A 322 11.84 -11.51 11.32
N PRO A 323 12.47 -12.67 11.04
CA PRO A 323 12.07 -13.56 9.96
C PRO A 323 10.67 -14.15 10.15
N ASN A 324 10.15 -14.19 11.38
CA ASN A 324 8.87 -14.85 11.69
C ASN A 324 7.65 -13.97 11.40
N PHE A 325 7.83 -12.65 11.27
CA PHE A 325 6.72 -11.71 11.07
C PHE A 325 6.48 -11.31 9.61
N TYR A 326 7.40 -11.60 8.69
CA TYR A 326 7.39 -11.01 7.34
C TYR A 326 7.85 -11.97 6.25
N ALA A 327 7.39 -11.70 5.02
CA ALA A 327 7.74 -12.46 3.83
C ALA A 327 9.25 -12.71 3.75
N ASP A 328 9.64 -13.99 3.70
CA ASP A 328 11.05 -14.38 3.59
C ASP A 328 11.61 -13.78 2.29
N ALA A 329 12.39 -12.71 2.44
CA ALA A 329 13.03 -11.99 1.34
C ALA A 329 14.11 -12.83 0.63
N GLN A 330 14.31 -14.09 1.04
CA GLN A 330 15.04 -15.08 0.26
C GLN A 330 14.40 -15.25 -1.12
N ILE A 331 15.22 -15.00 -2.13
CA ILE A 331 14.83 -15.10 -3.53
C ILE A 331 14.92 -16.57 -3.96
N SER A 332 13.85 -17.09 -4.55
CA SER A 332 13.73 -18.46 -5.04
C SER A 332 13.06 -18.48 -6.40
N VAL A 333 13.82 -18.80 -7.45
CA VAL A 333 13.30 -18.89 -8.83
C VAL A 333 12.30 -20.04 -8.98
N THR A 334 12.50 -21.13 -8.23
CA THR A 334 11.58 -22.28 -8.24
C THR A 334 10.22 -21.95 -7.61
N SER A 335 10.14 -20.91 -6.78
CA SER A 335 8.88 -20.45 -6.18
C SER A 335 8.02 -19.63 -7.13
N ILE A 336 8.54 -19.16 -8.28
CA ILE A 336 7.81 -18.27 -9.19
C ILE A 336 6.50 -18.90 -9.68
N ILE A 337 6.53 -20.14 -10.18
CA ILE A 337 5.33 -20.79 -10.74
C ILE A 337 4.26 -21.03 -9.66
N PRO A 338 4.59 -21.63 -8.49
CA PRO A 338 3.65 -21.74 -7.38
C PRO A 338 3.08 -20.38 -6.96
N ASN A 339 3.94 -19.36 -6.82
CA ASN A 339 3.50 -18.03 -6.42
C ASN A 339 2.53 -17.39 -7.41
N VAL A 340 2.74 -17.59 -8.72
CA VAL A 340 1.79 -17.15 -9.76
C VAL A 340 0.45 -17.88 -9.62
N ALA A 341 0.47 -19.20 -9.41
CA ALA A 341 -0.74 -19.99 -9.31
C ALA A 341 -1.59 -19.57 -8.11
N ASP A 342 -0.99 -19.53 -6.92
CA ASP A 342 -1.65 -19.12 -5.68
C ASP A 342 -2.19 -17.69 -5.78
N TYR A 343 -1.39 -16.78 -6.35
CA TYR A 343 -1.79 -15.39 -6.56
C TYR A 343 -3.00 -15.26 -7.50
N ILE A 344 -2.99 -15.96 -8.64
CA ILE A 344 -4.12 -15.92 -9.59
C ILE A 344 -5.37 -16.54 -8.97
N GLU A 345 -5.23 -17.64 -8.21
CA GLU A 345 -6.35 -18.24 -7.48
C GLU A 345 -6.97 -17.24 -6.50
N LEU A 346 -6.14 -16.57 -5.70
CA LEU A 346 -6.59 -15.53 -4.78
C LEU A 346 -7.26 -14.37 -5.51
N CYS A 347 -6.70 -13.88 -6.61
CA CYS A 347 -7.33 -12.85 -7.43
C CYS A 347 -8.71 -13.31 -7.95
N ALA A 348 -8.82 -14.55 -8.44
CA ALA A 348 -10.09 -15.08 -8.96
C ALA A 348 -11.14 -15.27 -7.85
N LYS A 349 -10.71 -15.71 -6.66
CA LYS A 349 -11.56 -15.98 -5.50
C LYS A 349 -12.03 -14.71 -4.80
N ASP A 350 -11.11 -13.77 -4.55
CA ASP A 350 -11.31 -12.68 -3.58
C ASP A 350 -11.60 -11.32 -4.24
N PHE A 351 -11.54 -11.22 -5.58
CA PHE A 351 -11.86 -9.99 -6.32
C PHE A 351 -13.38 -9.71 -6.40
N GLY A 352 -13.98 -9.40 -5.26
CA GLY A 352 -15.38 -8.96 -5.15
C GLY A 352 -16.40 -10.07 -5.44
N GLY A 353 -17.62 -9.65 -5.77
CA GLY A 353 -18.75 -10.55 -5.98
C GLY A 353 -18.87 -10.99 -7.44
N PHE A 354 -19.86 -11.85 -7.73
CA PHE A 354 -20.10 -12.37 -9.08
C PHE A 354 -20.17 -11.26 -10.15
N PHE A 355 -20.98 -10.22 -9.92
CA PHE A 355 -21.14 -9.12 -10.88
C PHE A 355 -19.87 -8.28 -11.08
N THR A 356 -19.04 -8.11 -10.05
CA THR A 356 -17.75 -7.42 -10.16
C THR A 356 -16.81 -8.21 -11.08
N LYS A 357 -16.67 -9.52 -10.83
CA LYS A 357 -15.83 -10.43 -11.63
C LYS A 357 -16.33 -10.55 -13.07
N PHE A 358 -17.62 -10.75 -13.25
CA PHE A 358 -18.26 -10.82 -14.57
C PHE A 358 -18.05 -9.53 -15.36
N SER A 359 -18.29 -8.38 -14.73
CA SER A 359 -18.08 -7.08 -15.37
C SER A 359 -16.62 -6.88 -15.75
N PHE A 360 -15.68 -7.26 -14.88
CA PHE A 360 -14.26 -7.16 -15.19
C PHE A 360 -13.82 -8.05 -16.35
N ALA A 361 -14.34 -9.29 -16.42
CA ALA A 361 -14.09 -10.19 -17.54
C ALA A 361 -14.59 -9.59 -18.86
N VAL A 362 -15.83 -9.06 -18.87
CA VAL A 362 -16.39 -8.40 -20.06
C VAL A 362 -15.61 -7.15 -20.43
N VAL A 363 -15.24 -6.30 -19.47
CA VAL A 363 -14.41 -5.11 -19.70
C VAL A 363 -13.08 -5.51 -20.34
N SER A 364 -12.43 -6.56 -19.82
CA SER A 364 -11.14 -7.05 -20.32
C SER A 364 -11.24 -7.54 -21.77
N VAL A 365 -12.24 -8.38 -22.07
CA VAL A 365 -12.47 -8.89 -23.43
C VAL A 365 -12.78 -7.74 -24.40
N LEU A 366 -13.68 -6.83 -24.03
CA LEU A 366 -14.03 -5.68 -24.88
C LEU A 366 -12.84 -4.75 -25.11
N ALA A 367 -12.03 -4.51 -24.07
CA ALA A 367 -10.84 -3.69 -24.17
C ALA A 367 -9.82 -4.29 -25.15
N ILE A 368 -9.57 -5.60 -25.09
CA ILE A 368 -8.70 -6.31 -26.05
C ILE A 368 -9.28 -6.19 -27.47
N ILE A 369 -10.56 -6.54 -27.67
CA ILE A 369 -11.21 -6.50 -28.98
C ILE A 369 -11.12 -5.10 -29.59
N LEU A 370 -11.46 -4.06 -28.84
CA LEU A 370 -11.44 -2.68 -29.34
C LEU A 370 -10.02 -2.16 -29.58
N CYS A 371 -9.06 -2.52 -28.73
CA CYS A 371 -7.64 -2.22 -28.97
C CYS A 371 -7.16 -2.81 -30.30
N VAL A 372 -7.48 -4.09 -30.57
CA VAL A 372 -7.11 -4.76 -31.83
C VAL A 372 -7.84 -4.12 -33.02
N LYS A 373 -9.16 -3.94 -32.90
CA LYS A 373 -10.01 -3.36 -33.95
C LYS A 373 -9.53 -1.96 -34.36
N ASN A 374 -9.20 -1.11 -33.38
CA ASN A 374 -8.83 0.28 -33.62
C ASN A 374 -7.31 0.50 -33.76
N SER A 375 -6.49 -0.53 -33.52
CA SER A 375 -5.05 -0.45 -33.77
C SER A 375 -4.78 -0.25 -35.26
N LYS A 376 -3.72 0.51 -35.57
CA LYS A 376 -3.26 0.69 -36.94
C LYS A 376 -2.20 -0.34 -37.37
N CYS A 377 -1.76 -1.21 -36.45
CA CYS A 377 -0.91 -2.35 -36.78
C CYS A 377 -1.70 -3.48 -37.46
N ASN A 378 -1.02 -4.50 -37.96
CA ASN A 378 -1.69 -5.74 -38.38
C ASN A 378 -2.51 -6.31 -37.22
N LYS A 379 -3.70 -6.86 -37.52
CA LYS A 379 -4.62 -7.36 -36.50
C LYS A 379 -4.06 -8.54 -35.71
N LEU A 380 -3.30 -9.43 -36.34
CA LEU A 380 -2.64 -10.53 -35.65
C LEU A 380 -1.59 -10.01 -34.66
N PHE A 381 -0.72 -9.11 -35.10
CA PHE A 381 0.30 -8.51 -34.23
C PHE A 381 -0.32 -7.69 -33.10
N ALA A 382 -1.32 -6.87 -33.41
CA ALA A 382 -2.07 -6.11 -32.41
C ALA A 382 -2.73 -7.02 -31.37
N SER A 383 -3.30 -8.17 -31.80
CA SER A 383 -3.85 -9.18 -30.90
C SER A 383 -2.78 -9.76 -29.99
N VAL A 384 -1.63 -10.16 -30.53
CA VAL A 384 -0.52 -10.70 -29.73
C VAL A 384 -0.06 -9.69 -28.69
N VAL A 385 0.16 -8.43 -29.07
CA VAL A 385 0.60 -7.37 -28.16
C VAL A 385 -0.45 -7.08 -27.09
N ALA A 386 -1.72 -6.98 -27.47
CA ALA A 386 -2.81 -6.72 -26.53
C ALA A 386 -2.95 -7.88 -25.52
N VAL A 387 -2.99 -9.13 -25.99
CA VAL A 387 -3.10 -10.31 -25.11
C VAL A 387 -1.86 -10.45 -24.23
N ALA A 388 -0.65 -10.26 -24.77
CA ALA A 388 0.58 -10.29 -23.98
C ALA A 388 0.61 -9.22 -22.90
N ALA A 389 0.17 -7.99 -23.19
CA ALA A 389 0.09 -6.93 -22.18
C ALA A 389 -0.89 -7.27 -21.04
N TYR A 390 -2.00 -7.94 -21.36
CA TYR A 390 -2.97 -8.38 -20.35
C TYR A 390 -2.43 -9.53 -19.49
N ILE A 391 -1.83 -10.55 -20.11
CA ILE A 391 -1.25 -11.69 -19.39
C ILE A 391 -0.08 -11.22 -18.52
N LEU A 392 0.85 -10.44 -19.07
CA LEU A 392 1.97 -9.89 -18.32
C LEU A 392 1.50 -8.92 -17.23
N GLY A 393 0.49 -8.11 -17.52
CA GLY A 393 -0.12 -7.21 -16.54
C GLY A 393 -0.74 -7.96 -15.36
N LEU A 394 -1.46 -9.04 -15.62
CA LEU A 394 -2.07 -9.87 -14.59
C LEU A 394 -1.02 -10.68 -13.80
N VAL A 395 -0.01 -11.26 -14.46
CA VAL A 395 0.98 -12.08 -13.77
C VAL A 395 1.93 -11.20 -12.96
N LEU A 396 2.45 -10.13 -13.56
CA LEU A 396 3.45 -9.26 -12.93
C LEU A 396 2.84 -8.21 -11.98
N SER A 397 1.51 -8.15 -11.83
CA SER A 397 0.86 -7.28 -10.85
C SER A 397 1.12 -7.68 -9.40
N PHE A 398 1.63 -8.89 -9.14
CA PHE A 398 2.10 -9.27 -7.81
C PHE A 398 3.51 -8.70 -7.48
N GLY A 399 4.20 -8.17 -8.50
CA GLY A 399 5.48 -7.49 -8.32
C GLY A 399 6.62 -8.40 -7.85
N SER A 400 7.46 -7.89 -6.95
CA SER A 400 8.62 -8.62 -6.42
C SER A 400 8.25 -9.85 -5.59
N TYR A 401 7.02 -9.95 -5.07
CA TYR A 401 6.56 -11.11 -4.31
C TYR A 401 6.63 -12.41 -5.12
N LEU A 402 6.57 -12.34 -6.45
CA LEU A 402 6.70 -13.52 -7.32
C LEU A 402 7.99 -14.30 -7.07
N VAL A 403 9.09 -13.64 -6.71
CA VAL A 403 10.40 -14.29 -6.56
C VAL A 403 10.73 -14.64 -5.12
N PHE A 404 9.85 -14.37 -4.15
CA PHE A 404 10.10 -14.68 -2.74
C PHE A 404 9.74 -16.12 -2.40
N LYS A 405 10.48 -16.71 -1.46
CA LYS A 405 10.24 -18.06 -0.97
C LYS A 405 8.93 -18.16 -0.19
N GLN A 406 8.60 -17.12 0.58
CA GLN A 406 7.34 -16.99 1.31
C GLN A 406 6.77 -15.58 1.06
N PRO A 407 5.96 -15.38 0.02
CA PRO A 407 5.38 -14.07 -0.27
C PRO A 407 4.23 -13.70 0.68
N LEU A 408 3.91 -12.41 0.74
CA LEU A 408 2.78 -11.90 1.53
C LEU A 408 1.48 -12.02 0.72
N TYR A 409 0.68 -13.05 1.02
CA TYR A 409 -0.64 -13.28 0.39
C TYR A 409 -1.80 -12.52 1.06
N GLU A 410 -1.51 -11.32 1.54
CA GLU A 410 -2.51 -10.43 2.14
C GLU A 410 -3.07 -9.46 1.08
N PRO A 411 -4.39 -9.17 1.09
CA PRO A 411 -5.02 -8.20 0.17
C PRO A 411 -4.24 -6.88 0.01
N ARG A 412 -3.65 -6.36 1.10
CA ARG A 412 -2.86 -5.13 1.13
C ARG A 412 -1.64 -5.12 0.21
N ALA A 413 -1.15 -6.30 -0.19
CA ALA A 413 -0.02 -6.45 -1.10
C ALA A 413 -0.42 -6.34 -2.58
N PHE A 414 -1.70 -6.41 -2.93
CA PHE A 414 -2.18 -6.53 -4.32
C PHE A 414 -2.38 -5.16 -5.00
N MET A 415 -1.57 -4.16 -4.64
CA MET A 415 -1.66 -2.79 -5.18
C MET A 415 -1.50 -2.74 -6.71
N GLY A 416 -0.61 -3.55 -7.26
CA GLY A 416 -0.43 -3.69 -8.71
C GLY A 416 -1.67 -4.26 -9.39
N PHE A 417 -2.39 -5.19 -8.75
CA PHE A 417 -3.63 -5.74 -9.30
C PHE A 417 -4.71 -4.66 -9.40
N ASN A 418 -4.82 -3.81 -8.37
CA ASN A 418 -5.76 -2.69 -8.37
C ASN A 418 -5.44 -1.71 -9.51
N CYS A 419 -4.16 -1.42 -9.74
CA CYS A 419 -3.70 -0.63 -10.88
C CYS A 419 -4.03 -1.31 -12.22
N PHE A 420 -3.81 -2.62 -12.34
CA PHE A 420 -4.14 -3.40 -13.53
C PHE A 420 -5.62 -3.28 -13.89
N VAL A 421 -6.52 -3.51 -12.93
CA VAL A 421 -7.97 -3.35 -13.11
C VAL A 421 -8.31 -1.94 -13.60
N ALA A 422 -7.74 -0.91 -12.95
CA ALA A 422 -7.97 0.48 -13.31
C ALA A 422 -7.51 0.82 -14.74
N VAL A 423 -6.32 0.36 -15.13
CA VAL A 423 -5.76 0.61 -16.46
C VAL A 423 -6.57 -0.12 -17.53
N VAL A 424 -7.04 -1.33 -17.27
CA VAL A 424 -7.92 -2.08 -18.17
C VAL A 424 -9.25 -1.35 -18.39
N CYS A 425 -9.90 -0.88 -17.31
CA CYS A 425 -11.10 -0.03 -17.40
C CYS A 425 -10.85 1.24 -18.21
N PHE A 426 -9.73 1.92 -17.94
CA PHE A 426 -9.33 3.13 -18.67
C PHE A 426 -9.11 2.85 -20.16
N VAL A 427 -8.44 1.75 -20.51
CA VAL A 427 -8.19 1.36 -21.90
C VAL A 427 -9.50 1.17 -22.65
N LEU A 428 -10.47 0.43 -22.07
CA LEU A 428 -11.80 0.28 -22.66
C LEU A 428 -12.46 1.64 -22.91
N VAL A 429 -12.56 2.46 -21.85
CA VAL A 429 -13.24 3.75 -21.89
C VAL A 429 -12.60 4.66 -22.94
N LYS A 430 -11.27 4.73 -23.00
CA LYS A 430 -10.54 5.53 -23.98
C LYS A 430 -10.83 5.07 -25.41
N GLN A 431 -10.83 3.76 -25.67
CA GLN A 431 -11.14 3.21 -26.99
C GLN A 431 -12.58 3.56 -27.42
N VAL A 432 -13.55 3.39 -26.52
CA VAL A 432 -14.95 3.69 -26.82
C VAL A 432 -15.17 5.19 -27.03
N LEU A 433 -14.59 6.06 -26.19
CA LEU A 433 -14.77 7.50 -26.30
C LEU A 433 -14.19 8.06 -27.61
N PHE A 434 -13.07 7.52 -28.08
CA PHE A 434 -12.37 8.02 -29.26
C PHE A 434 -12.94 7.47 -30.57
N PHE A 435 -13.29 6.18 -30.62
CA PHE A 435 -13.64 5.49 -31.87
C PHE A 435 -15.11 5.13 -32.02
N GLU A 436 -15.88 5.05 -30.93
CA GLU A 436 -17.26 4.56 -30.96
C GLU A 436 -18.26 5.72 -30.72
N LYS A 437 -19.09 5.98 -31.74
CA LYS A 437 -20.19 6.96 -31.68
C LYS A 437 -21.54 6.29 -31.38
N LYS A 438 -21.84 5.17 -32.05
CA LYS A 438 -23.04 4.34 -31.80
C LYS A 438 -22.69 3.28 -30.74
N SER A 439 -23.58 2.97 -29.80
CA SER A 439 -23.40 1.97 -28.72
C SER A 439 -22.39 2.27 -27.59
N ARG A 440 -21.92 3.53 -27.46
CA ARG A 440 -20.99 3.93 -26.39
C ARG A 440 -21.46 3.54 -24.98
N LEU A 441 -22.73 3.81 -24.68
CA LEU A 441 -23.32 3.51 -23.37
C LEU A 441 -23.28 2.01 -23.08
N ILE A 442 -23.66 1.17 -24.05
CA ILE A 442 -23.70 -0.28 -23.90
C ILE A 442 -22.28 -0.84 -23.68
N LYS A 443 -21.28 -0.37 -24.43
CA LYS A 443 -19.90 -0.85 -24.29
C LYS A 443 -19.25 -0.41 -22.98
N CYS A 444 -19.64 0.75 -22.44
CA CYS A 444 -19.10 1.26 -21.18
C CYS A 444 -19.87 0.82 -19.94
N ILE A 445 -21.10 0.26 -20.04
CA ILE A 445 -21.96 -0.02 -18.89
C ILE A 445 -21.32 -0.93 -17.83
N PHE A 446 -20.45 -1.84 -18.27
CA PHE A 446 -19.74 -2.75 -17.39
C PHE A 446 -18.73 -2.05 -16.48
N VAL A 447 -18.23 -0.87 -16.85
CA VAL A 447 -17.34 -0.09 -15.97
C VAL A 447 -18.13 0.44 -14.75
N PRO A 448 -19.24 1.21 -14.90
CA PRO A 448 -20.07 1.58 -13.75
C PRO A 448 -20.58 0.40 -12.92
N VAL A 449 -20.95 -0.73 -13.54
CA VAL A 449 -21.37 -1.94 -12.78
C VAL A 449 -20.23 -2.50 -11.94
N LEU A 450 -19.00 -2.53 -12.48
CA LEU A 450 -17.80 -2.91 -11.71
C LEU A 450 -17.55 -1.93 -10.56
N LEU A 451 -17.60 -0.61 -10.81
CA LEU A 451 -17.41 0.41 -9.78
C LEU A 451 -18.45 0.29 -8.67
N TYR A 452 -19.71 0.07 -9.04
CA TYR A 452 -20.80 -0.16 -8.09
C TYR A 452 -20.58 -1.42 -7.28
N GLY A 453 -20.16 -2.53 -7.90
CA GLY A 453 -19.83 -3.77 -7.19
C GLY A 453 -18.69 -3.60 -6.18
N CYS A 454 -17.65 -2.84 -6.54
CA CYS A 454 -16.57 -2.46 -5.61
C CYS A 454 -17.09 -1.59 -4.45
N MET A 455 -17.94 -0.60 -4.75
CA MET A 455 -18.55 0.26 -3.72
C MET A 455 -19.43 -0.55 -2.75
N VAL A 456 -20.28 -1.45 -3.26
CA VAL A 456 -21.12 -2.34 -2.43
C VAL A 456 -20.25 -3.20 -1.52
N PHE A 457 -19.13 -3.73 -2.03
CA PHE A 457 -18.17 -4.47 -1.21
C PHE A 457 -17.61 -3.63 -0.06
N LEU A 458 -17.13 -2.40 -0.34
CA LEU A 458 -16.57 -1.51 0.70
C LEU A 458 -17.60 -1.14 1.77
N PHE A 459 -18.85 -0.91 1.38
CA PHE A 459 -19.96 -0.68 2.32
C PHE A 459 -20.24 -1.91 3.18
N THR A 460 -20.25 -3.08 2.55
CA THR A 460 -20.45 -4.37 3.24
C THR A 460 -19.34 -4.60 4.27
N LEU A 461 -18.08 -4.40 3.88
CA LEU A 461 -16.95 -4.57 4.77
C LEU A 461 -17.02 -3.64 5.98
N GLY A 462 -17.28 -2.34 5.78
CA GLY A 462 -17.41 -1.39 6.89
C GLY A 462 -18.53 -1.75 7.87
N ASN A 463 -19.68 -2.23 7.35
CA ASN A 463 -20.76 -2.73 8.20
C ASN A 463 -20.34 -3.99 8.98
N CYS A 464 -19.63 -4.93 8.34
CA CYS A 464 -19.11 -6.12 9.00
C CYS A 464 -18.13 -5.80 10.11
N MET A 465 -17.22 -4.84 9.89
CA MET A 465 -16.31 -4.33 10.91
C MET A 465 -17.06 -3.73 12.10
N SER A 466 -18.08 -2.91 11.86
CA SER A 466 -18.90 -2.30 12.92
C SER A 466 -19.64 -3.35 13.76
N VAL A 467 -20.24 -4.35 13.11
CA VAL A 467 -20.93 -5.46 13.80
C VAL A 467 -19.93 -6.31 14.58
N GLN A 468 -18.79 -6.65 13.98
CA GLN A 468 -17.75 -7.42 14.66
C GLN A 468 -17.20 -6.67 15.87
N LYS A 469 -16.95 -5.36 15.77
CA LYS A 469 -16.51 -4.53 16.92
C LYS A 469 -17.47 -4.66 18.10
N LYS A 470 -18.77 -4.51 17.86
CA LYS A 470 -19.79 -4.62 18.91
C LYS A 470 -19.83 -6.02 19.52
N TYR A 471 -19.73 -7.05 18.68
CA TYR A 471 -19.68 -8.44 19.15
C TYR A 471 -18.44 -8.70 20.01
N GLN A 472 -17.27 -8.23 19.58
CA GLN A 472 -16.02 -8.32 20.34
C GLN A 472 -16.13 -7.63 21.70
N SER A 473 -16.62 -6.38 21.73
CA SER A 473 -16.83 -5.66 22.98
C SER A 473 -17.79 -6.40 23.91
N PHE A 474 -18.89 -6.94 23.40
CA PHE A 474 -19.81 -7.77 24.18
C PHE A 474 -19.11 -9.00 24.78
N ARG A 475 -18.43 -9.79 23.94
CA ARG A 475 -17.69 -10.99 24.36
C ARG A 475 -16.65 -10.66 25.42
N MET A 476 -15.99 -9.52 25.28
CA MET A 476 -14.97 -9.04 26.19
C MET A 476 -15.54 -8.57 27.53
N SER A 477 -16.64 -7.82 27.51
CA SER A 477 -17.31 -7.39 28.74
C SER A 477 -17.82 -8.58 29.56
N VAL A 478 -18.37 -9.61 28.92
CA VAL A 478 -18.81 -10.82 29.62
C VAL A 478 -17.63 -11.55 30.24
N LEU A 479 -16.55 -11.77 29.49
CA LEU A 479 -15.36 -12.44 30.01
C LEU A 479 -14.71 -11.66 31.17
N MET A 480 -14.61 -10.33 31.09
CA MET A 480 -14.02 -9.54 32.17
C MET A 480 -14.89 -9.55 33.43
N SER A 481 -16.21 -9.47 33.27
CA SER A 481 -17.12 -9.62 34.41
C SER A 481 -17.00 -10.99 35.08
N ASP A 482 -16.74 -12.04 34.30
CA ASP A 482 -16.56 -13.40 34.81
C ASP A 482 -15.19 -13.60 35.49
N LEU A 483 -14.15 -12.91 35.01
CA LEU A 483 -12.80 -12.95 35.58
C LEU A 483 -12.67 -12.10 36.87
N ASP A 484 -13.45 -11.02 37.00
CA ASP A 484 -13.46 -10.14 38.20
C ASP A 484 -13.77 -10.91 39.49
N ASP A 485 -14.58 -11.98 39.39
CA ASP A 485 -14.89 -12.87 40.52
C ASP A 485 -13.67 -13.65 41.04
N PHE A 486 -12.58 -13.71 40.29
CA PHE A 486 -11.41 -14.54 40.58
C PHE A 486 -10.08 -13.77 40.65
N ILE A 487 -9.99 -12.60 40.01
CA ILE A 487 -8.80 -11.75 40.05
C ILE A 487 -8.80 -10.93 41.35
N VAL A 488 -7.73 -11.06 42.14
CA VAL A 488 -7.55 -10.28 43.37
C VAL A 488 -6.66 -9.06 43.07
N SER A 489 -7.11 -7.85 43.42
CA SER A 489 -6.60 -6.55 42.93
C SER A 489 -5.10 -6.25 43.09
N ASP A 490 -4.37 -7.05 43.86
CA ASP A 490 -3.01 -6.73 44.31
C ASP A 490 -1.93 -7.65 43.71
N LYS A 491 -2.26 -8.48 42.72
CA LYS A 491 -1.27 -9.34 42.06
C LYS A 491 -1.42 -9.35 40.54
N ASP A 492 -0.28 -9.34 39.86
CA ASP A 492 -0.18 -9.65 38.43
C ASP A 492 -0.79 -11.04 38.16
N PHE A 493 -1.56 -11.15 37.08
CA PHE A 493 -2.18 -12.40 36.66
C PHE A 493 -1.94 -12.63 35.17
N ASP A 494 -1.81 -13.89 34.79
CA ASP A 494 -1.58 -14.24 33.40
C ASP A 494 -2.85 -14.74 32.75
N LEU A 495 -3.09 -14.34 31.51
CA LEU A 495 -4.27 -14.72 30.77
C LEU A 495 -3.88 -15.28 29.40
N THR A 496 -4.16 -16.56 29.20
CA THR A 496 -3.95 -17.24 27.93
C THR A 496 -5.28 -17.63 27.29
N PHE A 497 -5.32 -17.64 25.96
CA PHE A 497 -6.52 -17.95 25.19
C PHE A 497 -6.33 -19.21 24.34
N SER A 498 -7.33 -20.08 24.34
CA SER A 498 -7.54 -21.10 23.30
C SER A 498 -8.92 -20.94 22.66
N GLY A 499 -9.14 -21.54 21.49
CA GLY A 499 -10.34 -21.32 20.69
C GLY A 499 -10.43 -19.91 20.08
N THR A 500 -11.63 -19.51 19.66
CA THR A 500 -11.88 -18.19 19.08
C THR A 500 -13.29 -17.73 19.43
N ILE A 501 -13.51 -16.43 19.53
CA ILE A 501 -14.87 -15.87 19.64
C ILE A 501 -15.68 -16.04 18.34
N GLY A 502 -15.01 -16.34 17.23
CA GLY A 502 -15.61 -16.42 15.91
C GLY A 502 -15.94 -15.08 15.28
N MET A 503 -16.39 -15.15 14.03
CA MET A 503 -17.06 -14.02 13.38
C MET A 503 -18.50 -13.96 13.85
N CYS A 504 -19.02 -12.76 14.09
CA CYS A 504 -20.43 -12.58 14.42
C CYS A 504 -21.33 -13.18 13.33
N ASN A 505 -22.38 -13.93 13.69
CA ASN A 505 -23.33 -14.53 12.73
C ASN A 505 -23.96 -13.49 11.79
N GLY A 506 -24.09 -12.24 12.23
CA GLY A 506 -24.51 -11.12 11.38
C GLY A 506 -23.63 -10.89 10.14
N ASN A 507 -22.42 -11.44 10.11
CA ASN A 507 -21.48 -11.36 9.00
C ASN A 507 -21.53 -12.58 8.05
N GLU A 508 -22.26 -13.65 8.37
CA GLU A 508 -22.25 -14.89 7.59
C GLU A 508 -22.65 -14.70 6.11
N ILE A 509 -23.72 -13.94 5.87
CA ILE A 509 -24.19 -13.66 4.50
C ILE A 509 -23.14 -12.88 3.72
N ALA A 510 -22.51 -11.89 4.36
CA ALA A 510 -21.45 -11.09 3.76
C ALA A 510 -20.24 -11.95 3.41
N VAL A 511 -19.82 -12.84 4.32
CA VAL A 511 -18.72 -13.78 4.11
C VAL A 511 -19.02 -14.79 3.00
N LYS A 512 -20.26 -15.30 2.93
CA LYS A 512 -20.68 -16.19 1.85
C LYS A 512 -20.55 -15.52 0.48
N ASN A 513 -20.95 -14.26 0.39
CA ASN A 513 -20.88 -13.48 -0.85
C ASN A 513 -19.46 -12.99 -1.16
N TYR A 514 -18.67 -12.71 -0.13
CA TYR A 514 -17.31 -12.18 -0.20
C TYR A 514 -16.38 -12.91 0.79
N PRO A 515 -15.83 -14.07 0.41
CA PRO A 515 -15.00 -14.88 1.32
C PRO A 515 -13.80 -14.13 1.91
N VAL A 516 -13.25 -13.16 1.17
CA VAL A 516 -12.15 -12.28 1.60
C VAL A 516 -12.45 -11.52 2.89
N ILE A 517 -13.73 -11.30 3.25
CA ILE A 517 -14.11 -10.64 4.51
C ILE A 517 -13.56 -11.39 5.73
N ARG A 518 -13.40 -12.72 5.68
CA ARG A 518 -12.76 -13.49 6.77
C ARG A 518 -11.32 -13.07 7.04
N LYS A 519 -10.60 -12.58 6.02
CA LYS A 519 -9.24 -12.04 6.15
C LYS A 519 -9.23 -10.56 6.52
N LEU A 520 -10.27 -9.83 6.09
CA LEU A 520 -10.36 -8.37 6.21
C LEU A 520 -11.05 -7.89 7.48
N VAL A 521 -11.62 -8.77 8.28
CA VAL A 521 -12.22 -8.43 9.58
C VAL A 521 -11.44 -9.18 10.63
N THR A 522 -10.68 -8.45 11.42
CA THR A 522 -9.89 -9.01 12.52
C THR A 522 -10.82 -9.56 13.60
N VAL A 523 -10.51 -10.75 14.13
CA VAL A 523 -11.27 -11.43 15.18
C VAL A 523 -10.40 -11.56 16.42
N LEU A 524 -10.73 -10.83 17.48
CA LEU A 524 -10.02 -10.84 18.76
C LEU A 524 -10.97 -10.83 19.96
N PRO A 525 -10.64 -11.52 21.08
CA PRO A 525 -9.47 -12.38 21.25
C PRO A 525 -9.59 -13.70 20.47
N SER A 526 -8.46 -14.29 20.09
CA SER A 526 -8.42 -15.59 19.40
C SER A 526 -7.11 -16.34 19.68
N ALA A 527 -7.14 -17.67 19.66
CA ALA A 527 -5.96 -18.49 19.93
C ALA A 527 -4.79 -18.13 19.02
N ASN A 528 -3.58 -18.08 19.61
CA ASN A 528 -2.32 -17.78 18.91
C ASN A 528 -2.27 -16.43 18.19
N SER A 529 -3.21 -15.52 18.45
CA SER A 529 -3.11 -14.16 17.95
C SER A 529 -2.13 -13.37 18.82
N ILE A 530 -1.04 -12.92 18.21
CA ILE A 530 -0.08 -11.97 18.80
C ILE A 530 -0.75 -10.66 19.27
N TRP A 531 -1.92 -10.32 18.72
CA TRP A 531 -2.65 -9.10 19.04
C TRP A 531 -3.52 -9.23 20.30
N ASN A 532 -3.58 -10.41 20.93
CA ASN A 532 -4.29 -10.57 22.19
C ASN A 532 -3.61 -9.75 23.29
N ASP A 533 -2.28 -9.80 23.38
CA ASP A 533 -1.51 -9.09 24.39
C ASP A 533 -1.71 -7.59 24.23
N ASP A 534 -1.70 -7.11 22.98
CA ASP A 534 -1.99 -5.71 22.65
C ASP A 534 -3.43 -5.31 23.01
N LEU A 535 -4.41 -6.18 22.77
CA LEU A 535 -5.80 -5.95 23.16
C LEU A 535 -5.96 -5.83 24.67
N MET A 536 -5.24 -6.65 25.43
CA MET A 536 -5.31 -6.68 26.89
C MET A 536 -4.62 -5.45 27.48
N LYS A 537 -3.42 -5.11 26.98
CA LYS A 537 -2.72 -3.85 27.31
C LYS A 537 -3.58 -2.63 27.01
N PHE A 538 -4.29 -2.62 25.87
CA PHE A 538 -5.23 -1.54 25.52
C PHE A 538 -6.35 -1.34 26.56
N HIS A 539 -6.69 -2.39 27.31
CA HIS A 539 -7.66 -2.36 28.40
C HIS A 539 -7.02 -2.26 29.80
N ASN A 540 -5.73 -1.91 29.90
CA ASN A 540 -4.93 -1.85 31.13
C ASN A 540 -4.85 -3.18 31.88
N ILE A 541 -4.79 -4.28 31.13
CA ILE A 541 -4.59 -5.62 31.69
C ILE A 541 -3.16 -6.03 31.34
N GLU A 542 -2.30 -6.09 32.36
CA GLU A 542 -0.95 -6.63 32.23
C GLU A 542 -1.00 -8.15 32.27
N ILE A 543 -0.37 -8.79 31.27
CA ILE A 543 -0.27 -10.25 31.13
C ILE A 543 1.20 -10.56 30.85
N GLU A 544 1.78 -11.62 31.43
CA GLU A 544 3.13 -12.07 31.05
C GLU A 544 3.17 -12.46 29.56
N GLU A 545 4.17 -11.94 28.83
CA GLU A 545 4.40 -12.26 27.42
C GLU A 545 4.69 -13.76 27.24
N ASN A 546 3.92 -14.41 26.35
CA ASN A 546 3.81 -15.85 26.09
C ASN A 546 2.82 -16.61 27.00
N SER A 547 1.80 -17.22 26.38
CA SER A 547 2.05 -18.46 25.67
C SER A 547 0.78 -18.96 24.98
N SER A 548 0.96 -19.44 23.75
CA SER A 548 0.11 -20.40 23.09
C SER A 548 -0.08 -21.62 23.98
N ALA A 549 -1.10 -21.58 24.83
CA ALA A 549 -1.36 -22.67 25.76
C ALA A 549 -2.24 -23.72 25.08
N VAL A 550 -1.63 -24.87 24.79
CA VAL A 550 -2.34 -26.16 24.83
C VAL A 550 -3.13 -26.17 26.13
N LYS A 551 -4.43 -26.52 26.07
CA LYS A 551 -5.32 -26.55 27.24
C LYS A 551 -4.60 -27.22 28.43
N PRO A 552 -4.25 -26.48 29.48
CA PRO A 552 -3.57 -27.05 30.62
C PRO A 552 -4.54 -27.90 31.45
N GLU A 553 -4.04 -28.91 32.17
CA GLU A 553 -4.81 -29.69 33.13
C GLU A 553 -5.03 -28.89 34.43
N TRP A 554 -5.75 -27.78 34.32
CA TRP A 554 -6.11 -26.90 35.43
C TRP A 554 -7.57 -27.11 35.84
N PRO A 555 -7.94 -26.82 37.10
CA PRO A 555 -9.34 -26.88 37.52
C PRO A 555 -10.19 -25.86 36.78
N LEU A 556 -11.38 -26.30 36.37
CA LEU A 556 -12.41 -25.43 35.78
C LEU A 556 -13.02 -24.56 36.89
N LEU A 557 -12.92 -23.24 36.74
CA LEU A 557 -13.53 -22.27 37.66
C LEU A 557 -14.94 -21.88 37.22
N ARG A 558 -15.13 -21.64 35.92
CA ARG A 558 -16.42 -21.21 35.35
C ARG A 558 -16.59 -21.77 33.94
N SER A 559 -17.80 -22.21 33.64
CA SER A 559 -18.20 -22.60 32.29
C SER A 559 -19.47 -21.85 31.92
N THR A 560 -19.40 -21.04 30.87
CA THR A 560 -20.54 -20.34 30.29
C THR A 560 -20.81 -20.82 28.86
N VAL A 561 -21.88 -20.31 28.27
CA VAL A 561 -22.17 -20.45 26.84
C VAL A 561 -21.06 -19.79 26.00
N TYR A 562 -20.35 -18.80 26.52
CA TYR A 562 -19.35 -18.08 25.73
C TYR A 562 -17.94 -18.64 25.89
N HIS A 563 -17.57 -19.08 27.07
CA HIS A 563 -16.19 -19.49 27.35
C HIS A 563 -16.11 -20.40 28.59
N ASP A 564 -14.98 -21.08 28.73
CA ASP A 564 -14.58 -21.77 29.95
C ASP A 564 -13.35 -21.09 30.54
N ILE A 565 -13.32 -20.91 31.86
CA ILE A 565 -12.20 -20.33 32.61
C ILE A 565 -11.58 -21.45 33.45
N TYR A 566 -10.30 -21.70 33.24
CA TYR A 566 -9.47 -22.59 34.04
C TYR A 566 -8.40 -21.76 34.74
N ALA A 567 -8.00 -22.14 35.96
CA ALA A 567 -6.92 -21.42 36.64
C ALA A 567 -6.06 -22.30 37.54
N GLN A 568 -4.78 -21.94 37.67
CA GLN A 568 -3.87 -22.47 38.68
C GLN A 568 -3.08 -21.32 39.30
N GLY A 569 -3.35 -21.00 40.57
CA GLY A 569 -2.76 -19.82 41.21
C GLY A 569 -3.25 -18.53 40.55
N ASN A 570 -2.33 -17.72 40.04
CA ASN A 570 -2.61 -16.45 39.33
C ASN A 570 -2.64 -16.60 37.80
N HIS A 571 -2.54 -17.83 37.28
CA HIS A 571 -2.57 -18.08 35.84
C HIS A 571 -3.96 -18.53 35.42
N PHE A 572 -4.54 -17.84 34.44
CA PHE A 572 -5.84 -18.10 33.87
C PHE A 572 -5.70 -18.58 32.42
N HIS A 573 -6.49 -19.59 32.06
CA HIS A 573 -6.64 -20.07 30.70
C HIS A 573 -8.10 -20.02 30.30
N VAL A 574 -8.40 -19.25 29.25
CA VAL A 574 -9.75 -19.06 28.72
C VAL A 574 -9.91 -19.83 27.43
N VAL A 575 -10.84 -20.78 27.42
CA VAL A 575 -11.26 -21.48 26.20
C VAL A 575 -12.46 -20.72 25.62
N LEU A 576 -12.25 -20.01 24.52
CA LEU A 576 -13.29 -19.26 23.81
C LEU A 576 -14.11 -20.20 22.92
N LYS A 577 -15.44 -20.14 23.05
CA LYS A 577 -16.39 -20.93 22.25
C LYS A 577 -16.94 -20.09 21.09
N GLU A 578 -16.77 -20.61 19.87
CA GLU A 578 -17.11 -19.96 18.59
C GLU A 578 -18.62 -20.01 18.29
N GLU A 579 -19.31 -21.11 18.60
CA GLU A 579 -20.72 -21.30 18.25
C GLU A 579 -21.56 -21.88 19.39
N PHE A 580 -22.80 -21.37 19.42
CA PHE A 580 -24.05 -22.05 19.75
C PHE A 580 -24.96 -21.97 18.54
#